data_AF-A0A8H6BXQ1-F1
#
_entry.id   AF-A0A8H6BXQ1-F1
#
_cell.length_a   1.000
_cell.length_b   1.000
_cell.length_c   1.000
_cell.angle_alpha   90.00
_cell.angle_beta   90.00
_cell.angle_gamma   90.00
#
_symmetry.space_group_name_H-M   'P 1'
#
loop_
_entity.id
_entity.type
_entity.pdbx_description
1 polymer ?
#
loop_
_entity_poly.entity_id
_entity_poly.type
_entity_poly.pdbx_seq_one_letter_code
_entity_poly.pdbx_strand_id
1 'polypeptide(L)'
;MDMDMDKSMNMNMNMSIIVKIGELDANPCCGTHLTSTAQIQSIALLHQSPIRGGHSRLYFICGGRVANHLRKEHEILKNVSTNQLSCSIDAVEEKIELLSLNYKKTNSTLNNLLKELASIEANKIFQNFKTHDNNNSKLAYVYRADLPEYLTWVQKELTTLINQDKTGDVDLSNKQTLVLLSGAAPNGGTIKILGPKAEELQKELKSKLSNLKGGGKGSSFQGKITKFEKGELEAVLKYLDSML
;
A
#
# COMPACT_ATOMS: atom_id res chain seq x y z
N MET A 1 32.86 39.25 5.19
CA MET A 1 32.97 40.71 5.08
C MET A 1 31.68 41.28 5.61
N ASP A 2 31.75 42.06 6.69
CA ASP A 2 30.59 42.87 7.10
C ASP A 2 30.53 44.11 6.21
N MET A 3 29.32 44.57 5.93
CA MET A 3 29.01 45.71 5.06
C MET A 3 27.89 46.51 5.69
N ASP A 4 28.05 47.82 5.68
CA ASP A 4 27.04 48.74 6.16
C ASP A 4 25.85 48.78 5.20
N MET A 5 24.65 48.88 5.79
CA MET A 5 23.40 49.02 5.08
C MET A 5 22.89 50.45 5.23
N ASP A 6 23.21 51.28 4.24
CA ASP A 6 22.89 52.70 4.26
C ASP A 6 21.57 52.99 3.58
N LYS A 7 20.77 53.86 4.21
CA LYS A 7 19.48 54.32 3.69
C LYS A 7 19.59 55.79 3.30
N SER A 8 19.35 56.09 2.02
CA SER A 8 19.43 57.46 1.50
C SER A 8 18.18 57.83 0.69
N MET A 9 17.88 59.13 0.62
CA MET A 9 16.68 59.67 -0.02
C MET A 9 17.07 60.39 -1.31
N ASN A 10 16.55 59.94 -2.46
CA ASN A 10 16.85 60.56 -3.75
C ASN A 10 15.73 61.56 -4.13
N MET A 11 16.08 62.84 -4.26
CA MET A 11 15.12 63.95 -4.44
C MET A 11 14.83 64.33 -5.91
N ASN A 12 15.41 63.65 -6.90
CA ASN A 12 15.45 64.20 -8.26
C ASN A 12 14.28 63.89 -9.22
N MET A 13 13.31 62.99 -8.92
CA MET A 13 12.08 62.91 -9.75
C MET A 13 10.89 62.06 -9.25
N ASN A 14 10.93 61.52 -8.03
CA ASN A 14 9.80 60.99 -7.25
C ASN A 14 10.43 60.45 -5.95
N MET A 15 9.92 60.84 -4.77
CA MET A 15 10.52 60.46 -3.47
C MET A 15 10.65 58.92 -3.34
N SER A 16 11.86 58.41 -3.60
CA SER A 16 12.17 56.99 -3.56
C SER A 16 13.32 56.75 -2.59
N ILE A 17 13.10 55.87 -1.63
CA ILE A 17 14.08 55.47 -0.63
C ILE A 17 14.97 54.38 -1.23
N ILE A 18 16.28 54.63 -1.28
CA ILE A 18 17.27 53.67 -1.78
C ILE A 18 17.99 53.06 -0.59
N VAL A 19 18.10 51.74 -0.59
CA VAL A 19 18.91 50.99 0.35
C VAL A 19 20.12 50.43 -0.38
N LYS A 20 21.30 50.73 0.15
CA LYS A 20 22.59 50.27 -0.38
C LYS A 20 23.19 49.25 0.59
N ILE A 21 23.60 48.10 0.06
CA ILE A 21 24.30 47.04 0.81
C ILE A 21 25.76 47.02 0.33
N GLY A 22 26.62 47.79 1.01
CA GLY A 22 28.00 48.01 0.56
C GLY A 22 28.08 48.34 -0.93
N GLU A 23 29.07 47.80 -1.64
CA GLU A 23 29.18 47.93 -3.11
C GLU A 23 28.47 46.80 -3.89
N LEU A 24 27.74 45.91 -3.21
CA LEU A 24 27.12 44.73 -3.83
C LEU A 24 25.78 45.04 -4.48
N ASP A 25 24.96 45.86 -3.84
CA ASP A 25 23.59 46.09 -4.27
C ASP A 25 23.08 47.48 -3.85
N ALA A 26 22.28 48.10 -4.71
CA ALA A 26 21.61 49.36 -4.44
C ALA A 26 20.23 49.34 -5.07
N ASN A 27 19.20 49.13 -4.25
CA ASN A 27 17.83 48.94 -4.72
C ASN A 27 16.84 49.84 -3.99
N PRO A 28 15.79 50.31 -4.69
CA PRO A 28 14.70 51.03 -4.04
C PRO A 28 13.89 50.07 -3.16
N CYS A 29 13.90 50.30 -1.84
CA CYS A 29 13.15 49.49 -0.88
C CYS A 29 12.60 50.33 0.27
N CYS A 30 11.31 50.17 0.55
CA CYS A 30 10.62 50.86 1.65
C CYS A 30 10.54 50.01 2.93
N GLY A 31 11.18 48.84 2.98
CA GLY A 31 11.14 47.92 4.11
C GLY A 31 11.99 48.35 5.31
N THR A 32 11.96 47.52 6.35
CA THR A 32 12.87 47.62 7.50
C THR A 32 14.19 46.93 7.17
N HIS A 33 15.30 47.63 7.37
CA HIS A 33 16.64 47.12 7.12
C HIS A 33 17.47 47.13 8.41
N LEU A 34 18.44 46.22 8.45
CA LEU A 34 19.47 46.18 9.48
C LEU A 34 20.50 47.29 9.23
N THR A 35 21.35 47.60 10.20
CA THR A 35 22.39 48.61 10.02
C THR A 35 23.67 48.02 9.43
N SER A 36 23.93 46.72 9.64
CA SER A 36 25.00 45.99 8.95
C SER A 36 24.60 44.56 8.63
N THR A 37 25.26 43.97 7.63
CA THR A 37 25.01 42.59 7.21
C THR A 37 25.36 41.55 8.29
N ALA A 38 26.29 41.85 9.21
CA ALA A 38 26.65 40.95 10.30
C ALA A 38 25.46 40.66 11.23
N GLN A 39 24.49 41.58 11.34
CA GLN A 39 23.28 41.38 12.13
C GLN A 39 22.36 40.28 11.54
N ILE A 40 22.56 39.89 10.28
CA ILE A 40 21.87 38.74 9.67
C ILE A 40 22.36 37.42 10.26
N GLN A 41 23.61 37.38 10.75
CA GLN A 41 24.29 36.24 11.39
C GLN A 41 24.51 35.02 10.49
N SER A 42 23.44 34.40 10.01
CA SER A 42 23.48 33.17 9.24
C SER A 42 22.43 33.18 8.14
N ILE A 43 22.77 32.60 7.00
CA ILE A 43 21.83 32.36 5.89
C ILE A 43 21.96 30.89 5.52
N ALA A 44 20.83 30.18 5.48
CA ALA A 44 20.77 28.81 4.98
C ALA A 44 19.92 28.75 3.72
N LEU A 45 20.51 28.24 2.64
CA LEU A 45 19.81 27.92 1.41
C LEU A 45 19.19 26.54 1.56
N LEU A 46 17.87 26.44 1.42
CA LEU A 46 17.14 25.21 1.69
C LEU A 46 17.01 24.37 0.42
N HIS A 47 16.34 24.93 -0.60
CA HIS A 47 16.21 24.29 -1.89
C HIS A 47 15.85 25.31 -2.96
N GLN A 48 15.96 24.88 -4.21
CA GLN A 48 15.64 25.65 -5.39
C GLN A 48 14.54 24.93 -6.19
N SER A 49 13.53 25.67 -6.65
CA SER A 49 12.50 25.14 -7.53
C SER A 49 12.39 25.93 -8.83
N PRO A 50 12.35 25.29 -10.01
CA PRO A 50 12.21 26.00 -11.28
C PRO A 50 10.84 26.70 -11.39
N ILE A 51 10.80 27.82 -12.12
CA ILE A 51 9.59 28.55 -12.51
C ILE A 51 9.56 28.67 -14.04
N ARG A 52 8.36 28.76 -14.63
CA ARG A 52 8.17 29.00 -16.06
C ARG A 52 9.00 30.20 -16.56
N GLY A 53 9.54 30.06 -17.77
CA GLY A 53 10.28 31.16 -18.44
C GLY A 53 11.77 31.22 -18.09
N GLY A 54 12.37 30.12 -17.62
CA GLY A 54 13.79 30.08 -17.26
C GLY A 54 14.11 30.70 -15.90
N HIS A 55 13.09 31.03 -15.11
CA HIS A 55 13.25 31.58 -13.77
C HIS A 55 13.37 30.47 -12.73
N SER A 56 13.83 30.84 -11.53
CA SER A 56 14.00 29.91 -10.42
C SER A 56 13.62 30.59 -9.10
N ARG A 57 13.02 29.83 -8.19
CA ARG A 57 12.72 30.27 -6.82
C ARG A 57 13.71 29.62 -5.88
N LEU A 58 14.42 30.46 -5.13
CA LEU A 58 15.32 30.04 -4.07
C LEU A 58 14.62 30.19 -2.71
N TYR A 59 14.51 29.10 -1.96
CA TYR A 59 14.01 29.11 -0.59
C TYR A 59 15.20 29.22 0.36
N PHE A 60 15.16 30.22 1.24
CA PHE A 60 16.21 30.46 2.21
C PHE A 60 15.64 30.98 3.53
N ILE A 61 16.41 30.84 4.59
CA ILE A 61 16.12 31.37 5.92
C ILE A 61 17.35 32.09 6.46
N CYS A 62 17.12 33.10 7.30
CA CYS A 62 18.21 33.91 7.87
C CYS A 62 18.07 34.12 9.39
N GLY A 63 19.19 34.45 10.02
CA GLY A 63 19.31 34.76 11.45
C GLY A 63 18.96 33.58 12.33
N GLY A 64 18.43 33.86 13.53
CA GLY A 64 18.05 32.82 14.50
C GLY A 64 17.06 31.77 13.99
N ARG A 65 16.34 32.04 12.88
CA ARG A 65 15.51 31.04 12.21
C ARG A 65 16.32 29.84 11.71
N VAL A 66 17.58 30.04 11.32
CA VAL A 66 18.50 28.97 10.91
C VAL A 66 18.75 28.01 12.07
N ALA A 67 19.10 28.52 13.24
CA ALA A 67 19.35 27.69 14.43
C ALA A 67 18.11 26.91 14.86
N ASN A 68 16.93 27.54 14.84
CA ASN A 68 15.68 26.87 15.15
C ASN A 68 15.33 25.78 14.13
N HIS A 69 15.57 26.05 12.85
CA HIS A 69 15.37 25.06 11.80
C HIS A 69 16.31 23.87 11.97
N LEU A 70 17.60 24.11 12.18
CA LEU A 70 18.60 23.06 12.40
C LEU A 70 18.26 22.19 13.62
N ARG A 71 17.84 22.81 14.74
CA ARG A 71 17.41 22.06 15.93
C ARG A 71 16.23 21.15 15.61
N LYS A 72 15.22 21.66 14.90
CA LYS A 72 14.05 20.89 14.50
C LYS A 72 14.42 19.71 13.60
N GLU A 73 15.23 19.93 12.56
CA GLU A 73 15.68 18.86 11.67
C GLU A 73 16.51 17.80 12.43
N HIS A 74 17.38 18.24 13.34
CA HIS A 74 18.17 17.33 14.17
C HIS A 74 17.29 16.51 15.13
N GLU A 75 16.24 17.09 15.72
CA GLU A 75 15.30 16.36 16.58
C GLU A 75 14.51 15.31 15.80
N ILE A 76 14.09 15.63 14.57
CA ILE A 76 13.40 14.68 13.67
C ILE A 76 14.33 13.52 13.33
N LEU A 77 15.56 13.79 12.86
CA LEU A 77 16.57 12.77 12.56
C LEU A 77 16.91 11.94 13.81
N LYS A 78 17.10 12.65 14.92
CA LYS A 78 17.03 12.20 16.32
C LYS A 78 16.14 11.00 16.55
N ASN A 79 14.85 11.31 16.42
CA ASN A 79 13.74 10.44 16.68
C ASN A 79 13.70 9.25 15.73
N VAL A 80 13.94 9.46 14.43
CA VAL A 80 13.97 8.37 13.43
C VAL A 80 15.12 7.40 13.72
N SER A 81 16.33 7.93 13.90
CA SER A 81 17.55 7.17 14.20
C SER A 81 17.38 6.32 15.47
N THR A 82 16.90 6.90 16.56
CA THR A 82 16.84 6.20 17.85
C THR A 82 15.59 5.31 17.96
N ASN A 83 14.41 5.87 17.71
CA ASN A 83 13.14 5.23 18.06
C ASN A 83 12.57 4.34 16.94
N GLN A 84 12.95 4.56 15.68
CA GLN A 84 12.42 3.78 14.55
C GLN A 84 13.43 2.79 13.99
N LEU A 85 14.70 3.19 13.87
CA LEU A 85 15.74 2.38 13.21
C LEU A 85 16.80 1.81 14.16
N SER A 86 16.87 2.33 15.40
CA SER A 86 17.88 1.94 16.40
C SER A 86 19.30 1.96 15.83
N CYS A 87 19.67 3.05 15.16
CA CYS A 87 20.98 3.28 14.55
C CYS A 87 21.50 4.68 14.85
N SER A 88 22.74 5.00 14.47
CA SER A 88 23.24 6.38 14.46
C SER A 88 22.57 7.19 13.35
N ILE A 89 22.56 8.53 13.46
CA ILE A 89 22.00 9.43 12.43
C ILE A 89 22.69 9.20 11.09
N ASP A 90 24.01 9.01 11.08
CA ASP A 90 24.79 8.80 9.85
C ASP A 90 24.45 7.48 9.14
N ALA A 91 23.92 6.50 9.87
CA ALA A 91 23.53 5.19 9.33
C ALA A 91 22.05 5.12 8.95
N VAL A 92 21.28 6.20 9.07
CA VAL A 92 19.83 6.20 8.77
C VAL A 92 19.56 5.84 7.32
N GLU A 93 20.30 6.42 6.37
CA GLU A 93 20.11 6.15 4.94
C GLU A 93 20.35 4.68 4.60
N GLU A 94 21.50 4.13 5.02
CA GLU A 94 21.85 2.71 4.82
C GLU A 94 20.81 1.78 5.44
N LYS A 95 20.33 2.07 6.66
CA LYS A 95 19.30 1.26 7.32
C LYS A 95 17.97 1.29 6.59
N ILE A 96 17.57 2.43 6.01
CA ILE A 96 16.34 2.54 5.21
C ILE A 96 16.47 1.70 3.93
N GLU A 97 17.62 1.75 3.26
CA GLU A 97 17.88 0.93 2.07
C GLU A 97 17.82 -0.58 2.40
N LEU A 98 18.49 -1.00 3.46
CA LEU A 98 18.45 -2.38 3.94
C LEU A 98 17.04 -2.82 4.34
N LEU A 99 16.27 -1.96 4.99
CA LEU A 99 14.86 -2.24 5.34
C LEU A 99 14.02 -2.45 4.08
N SER A 100 14.18 -1.59 3.07
CA SER A 100 13.49 -1.72 1.78
C SER A 100 13.86 -3.01 1.05
N LEU A 101 15.15 -3.37 1.04
CA LEU A 101 15.63 -4.63 0.47
C LEU A 101 15.03 -5.84 1.19
N ASN A 102 15.06 -5.84 2.52
CA ASN A 102 14.52 -6.92 3.35
C ASN A 102 13.00 -7.06 3.20
N TYR A 103 12.28 -5.94 3.07
CA TYR A 103 10.85 -5.94 2.79
C TYR A 103 10.56 -6.61 1.44
N LYS A 104 11.26 -6.23 0.38
CA LYS A 104 11.12 -6.86 -0.95
C LYS A 104 11.45 -8.35 -0.92
N LYS A 105 12.54 -8.74 -0.25
CA LYS A 105 12.95 -10.14 -0.09
C LYS A 105 11.89 -10.95 0.65
N THR A 106 11.42 -10.45 1.80
CA THR A 106 10.37 -11.09 2.61
C THR A 106 9.09 -11.28 1.81
N ASN A 107 8.65 -10.25 1.08
CA ASN A 107 7.45 -10.34 0.25
C ASN A 107 7.61 -11.34 -0.90
N SER A 108 8.79 -11.43 -1.51
CA SER A 108 9.09 -12.45 -2.54
C SER A 108 9.04 -13.87 -1.95
N THR A 109 9.71 -14.08 -0.82
CA THR A 109 9.70 -15.37 -0.10
C THR A 109 8.28 -15.77 0.31
N LEU A 110 7.50 -14.84 0.87
CA LEU A 110 6.11 -15.07 1.24
C LEU A 110 5.28 -15.50 0.02
N ASN A 111 5.42 -14.82 -1.11
CA ASN A 111 4.72 -15.19 -2.34
C ASN A 111 5.10 -16.59 -2.86
N ASN A 112 6.38 -16.98 -2.76
CA ASN A 112 6.83 -18.30 -3.17
C ASN A 112 6.26 -19.39 -2.25
N LEU A 113 6.36 -19.20 -0.92
CA LEU A 113 5.78 -20.13 0.06
C LEU A 113 4.25 -20.24 -0.09
N LEU A 114 3.56 -19.14 -0.41
CA LEU A 114 2.13 -19.18 -0.69
C LEU A 114 1.79 -20.02 -1.92
N LYS A 115 2.60 -19.97 -2.97
CA LYS A 115 2.43 -20.80 -4.17
C LYS A 115 2.69 -22.27 -3.86
N GLU A 116 3.74 -22.59 -3.12
CA GLU A 116 4.05 -23.96 -2.70
C GLU A 116 2.90 -24.55 -1.87
N LEU A 117 2.40 -23.81 -0.88
CA LEU A 117 1.27 -24.21 -0.07
C LEU A 117 -0.02 -24.35 -0.90
N ALA A 118 -0.23 -23.45 -1.87
CA ALA A 118 -1.39 -23.51 -2.75
C ALA A 118 -1.32 -24.73 -3.67
N SER A 119 -0.13 -25.09 -4.16
CA SER A 119 0.09 -26.28 -4.98
C SER A 119 -0.19 -27.57 -4.20
N ILE A 120 0.26 -27.65 -2.94
CA ILE A 120 -0.04 -28.80 -2.07
C ILE A 120 -1.56 -28.94 -1.88
N GLU A 121 -2.25 -27.84 -1.58
CA GLU A 121 -3.69 -27.87 -1.34
C GLU A 121 -4.49 -28.18 -2.61
N ALA A 122 -4.11 -27.58 -3.74
CA ALA A 122 -4.71 -27.88 -5.04
C ALA A 122 -4.54 -29.36 -5.41
N ASN A 123 -3.37 -29.95 -5.16
CA ASN A 123 -3.13 -31.37 -5.38
C ASN A 123 -4.05 -32.25 -4.52
N LYS A 124 -4.22 -31.94 -3.23
CA LYS A 124 -5.17 -32.68 -2.37
C LYS A 124 -6.59 -32.64 -2.92
N ILE A 125 -7.07 -31.44 -3.29
CA ILE A 125 -8.41 -31.25 -3.85
C ILE A 125 -8.56 -32.04 -5.16
N PHE A 126 -7.55 -31.98 -6.02
CA PHE A 126 -7.55 -32.69 -7.29
C PHE A 126 -7.64 -34.22 -7.11
N GLN A 127 -6.86 -34.80 -6.18
CA GLN A 127 -6.94 -36.23 -5.89
C GLN A 127 -8.27 -36.63 -5.25
N ASN A 128 -8.82 -35.79 -4.36
CA ASN A 128 -10.14 -36.00 -3.79
C ASN A 128 -11.22 -36.02 -4.89
N PHE A 129 -11.11 -35.15 -5.89
CA PHE A 129 -12.03 -35.14 -7.04
C PHE A 129 -11.86 -36.33 -7.98
N LYS A 130 -10.67 -36.93 -8.08
CA LYS A 130 -10.43 -38.15 -8.87
C LYS A 130 -10.96 -39.42 -8.23
N THR A 131 -10.87 -39.53 -6.91
CA THR A 131 -11.12 -40.79 -6.20
C THR A 131 -12.61 -41.09 -5.95
N HIS A 132 -13.50 -40.09 -6.02
CA HIS A 132 -14.94 -40.26 -5.75
C HIS A 132 -15.78 -40.39 -7.02
N ASP A 133 -15.90 -41.61 -7.54
CA ASP A 133 -16.60 -41.89 -8.81
C ASP A 133 -18.10 -42.25 -8.66
N ASN A 134 -18.60 -42.57 -7.46
CA ASN A 134 -19.97 -43.10 -7.31
C ASN A 134 -20.84 -42.39 -6.27
N ASN A 135 -21.05 -41.09 -6.50
CA ASN A 135 -22.34 -40.45 -6.21
C ASN A 135 -22.59 -39.80 -4.83
N ASN A 136 -21.63 -39.09 -4.18
CA ASN A 136 -22.13 -38.06 -3.23
C ASN A 136 -21.36 -36.77 -2.89
N SER A 137 -20.07 -36.55 -3.17
CA SER A 137 -19.51 -35.20 -2.92
C SER A 137 -18.56 -34.72 -4.00
N LYS A 138 -19.16 -34.09 -5.02
CA LYS A 138 -18.47 -33.35 -6.08
C LYS A 138 -18.09 -31.94 -5.64
N LEU A 139 -18.00 -31.67 -4.33
CA LEU A 139 -17.76 -30.34 -3.78
C LEU A 139 -16.49 -30.35 -2.94
N ALA A 140 -15.65 -29.32 -3.09
CA ALA A 140 -14.57 -29.01 -2.16
C ALA A 140 -14.63 -27.53 -1.82
N TYR A 141 -14.16 -27.15 -0.63
CA TYR A 141 -14.01 -25.75 -0.30
C TYR A 141 -12.65 -25.45 0.34
N VAL A 142 -12.19 -24.22 0.16
CA VAL A 142 -11.00 -23.69 0.83
C VAL A 142 -11.37 -22.38 1.49
N TYR A 143 -11.18 -22.33 2.81
CA TYR A 143 -11.39 -21.15 3.61
C TYR A 143 -10.07 -20.61 4.13
N ARG A 144 -9.84 -19.31 3.96
CA ARG A 144 -8.71 -18.62 4.59
C ARG A 144 -9.01 -17.16 4.88
N ALA A 145 -8.96 -16.75 6.14
CA ALA A 145 -9.40 -15.42 6.58
C ALA A 145 -8.53 -14.26 6.05
N ASP A 146 -7.22 -14.44 6.05
CA ASP A 146 -6.20 -13.39 5.99
C ASP A 146 -5.61 -13.13 4.60
N LEU A 147 -5.57 -14.15 3.72
CA LEU A 147 -4.86 -14.05 2.44
C LEU A 147 -5.76 -14.45 1.25
N PRO A 148 -6.46 -13.49 0.61
CA PRO A 148 -7.25 -13.76 -0.60
C PRO A 148 -6.39 -14.12 -1.82
N GLU A 149 -5.12 -13.70 -1.85
CA GLU A 149 -4.16 -14.05 -2.89
C GLU A 149 -3.89 -15.56 -2.89
N TYR A 150 -3.86 -16.19 -1.72
CA TYR A 150 -3.69 -17.64 -1.60
C TYR A 150 -4.80 -18.41 -2.31
N LEU A 151 -6.06 -18.01 -2.12
CA LEU A 151 -7.19 -18.65 -2.78
C LEU A 151 -7.10 -18.53 -4.31
N THR A 152 -6.59 -17.39 -4.79
CA THR A 152 -6.34 -17.20 -6.23
C THR A 152 -5.24 -18.13 -6.74
N TRP A 153 -4.19 -18.36 -5.95
CA TRP A 153 -3.16 -19.35 -6.30
C TRP A 153 -3.71 -20.78 -6.30
N VAL A 154 -4.49 -21.17 -5.29
CA VAL A 154 -5.13 -22.50 -5.26
C VAL A 154 -6.00 -22.72 -6.49
N GLN A 155 -6.80 -21.72 -6.88
CA GLN A 155 -7.60 -21.78 -8.10
C GLN A 155 -6.75 -22.01 -9.35
N LYS A 156 -5.64 -21.27 -9.50
CA LYS A 156 -4.73 -21.38 -10.66
C LYS A 156 -4.02 -22.72 -10.72
N GLU A 157 -3.48 -23.19 -9.60
CA GLU A 157 -2.78 -24.47 -9.51
C GLU A 157 -3.75 -25.63 -9.82
N LEU A 158 -4.96 -25.60 -9.25
CA LEU A 158 -5.97 -26.62 -9.55
C LEU A 158 -6.37 -26.62 -11.03
N THR A 159 -6.57 -25.44 -11.63
CA THR A 159 -6.88 -25.31 -13.07
C THR A 159 -5.73 -25.89 -13.92
N THR A 160 -4.49 -25.68 -13.49
CA THR A 160 -3.30 -26.23 -14.18
C THR A 160 -3.28 -27.75 -14.12
N LEU A 161 -3.55 -28.34 -12.95
CA LEU A 161 -3.64 -29.79 -12.78
C LEU A 161 -4.75 -30.40 -13.64
N ILE A 162 -5.93 -29.76 -13.68
CA ILE A 162 -7.06 -30.18 -14.53
C ILE A 162 -6.68 -30.15 -16.01
N ASN A 163 -6.04 -29.07 -16.48
CA ASN A 163 -5.64 -28.95 -17.89
C ASN A 163 -4.55 -29.95 -18.30
N GLN A 164 -3.71 -30.39 -17.36
CA GLN A 164 -2.69 -31.40 -17.61
C GLN A 164 -3.26 -32.83 -17.64
N ASP A 165 -4.42 -33.03 -17.05
CA ASP A 165 -5.06 -34.34 -16.92
C ASP A 165 -5.88 -34.71 -18.17
N LYS A 166 -5.36 -35.66 -18.94
CA LYS A 166 -5.97 -36.10 -20.21
C LYS A 166 -7.16 -37.05 -20.04
N THR A 167 -7.43 -37.51 -18.81
CA THR A 167 -8.52 -38.44 -18.49
C THR A 167 -9.89 -37.76 -18.52
N GLY A 168 -9.94 -36.46 -18.20
CA GLY A 168 -11.19 -35.70 -18.08
C GLY A 168 -12.00 -36.07 -16.83
N ASP A 169 -11.39 -36.73 -15.84
CA ASP A 169 -12.07 -37.19 -14.62
C ASP A 169 -12.51 -36.00 -13.74
N VAL A 170 -11.69 -34.95 -13.71
CA VAL A 170 -11.95 -33.71 -12.99
C VAL A 170 -12.31 -32.59 -13.97
N ASP A 171 -13.51 -32.04 -13.84
CA ASP A 171 -14.00 -30.91 -14.64
C ASP A 171 -14.87 -29.98 -13.79
N LEU A 172 -14.35 -28.78 -13.52
CA LEU A 172 -15.06 -27.73 -12.77
C LEU A 172 -16.19 -27.06 -13.56
N SER A 173 -16.34 -27.37 -14.85
CA SER A 173 -17.43 -26.82 -15.67
C SER A 173 -18.70 -27.65 -15.51
N ASN A 174 -18.56 -28.98 -15.47
CA ASN A 174 -19.70 -29.90 -15.59
C ASN A 174 -19.81 -30.92 -14.45
N LYS A 175 -18.70 -31.28 -13.77
CA LYS A 175 -18.67 -32.38 -12.80
C LYS A 175 -18.52 -31.85 -11.37
N GLN A 176 -17.41 -31.21 -11.04
CA GLN A 176 -17.07 -30.82 -9.66
C GLN A 176 -17.24 -29.32 -9.39
N THR A 177 -17.41 -28.96 -8.12
CA THR A 177 -17.59 -27.59 -7.63
C THR A 177 -16.54 -27.27 -6.57
N LEU A 178 -15.87 -26.14 -6.73
CA LEU A 178 -14.93 -25.56 -5.77
C LEU A 178 -15.50 -24.26 -5.20
N VAL A 179 -15.49 -24.14 -3.89
CA VAL A 179 -15.83 -22.91 -3.16
C VAL A 179 -14.58 -22.34 -2.51
N LEU A 180 -14.28 -21.08 -2.76
CA LEU A 180 -13.15 -20.36 -2.18
C LEU A 180 -13.68 -19.18 -1.37
N LEU A 181 -13.40 -19.16 -0.07
CA LEU A 181 -13.91 -18.14 0.85
C LEU A 181 -12.76 -17.48 1.62
N SER A 182 -12.77 -16.15 1.67
CA SER A 182 -11.86 -15.33 2.46
C SER A 182 -12.59 -14.33 3.34
N GLY A 183 -11.87 -13.84 4.34
CA GLY A 183 -12.35 -12.85 5.30
C GLY A 183 -12.94 -13.47 6.57
N ALA A 184 -13.03 -12.63 7.59
CA ALA A 184 -13.63 -12.92 8.88
C ALA A 184 -14.07 -11.61 9.55
N ALA A 185 -15.03 -11.68 10.47
CA ALA A 185 -15.43 -10.52 11.27
C ALA A 185 -14.21 -9.95 12.04
N PRO A 186 -14.08 -8.61 12.19
CA PRO A 186 -15.02 -7.56 11.77
C PRO A 186 -14.85 -7.12 10.31
N ASN A 187 -13.86 -7.66 9.59
CA ASN A 187 -13.53 -7.27 8.24
C ASN A 187 -14.44 -7.96 7.22
N GLY A 188 -14.45 -7.42 6.00
CA GLY A 188 -15.12 -8.07 4.87
C GLY A 188 -14.34 -9.26 4.31
N GLY A 189 -14.82 -9.79 3.18
CA GLY A 189 -14.26 -10.97 2.56
C GLY A 189 -14.58 -11.08 1.08
N THR A 190 -14.09 -12.14 0.45
CA THR A 190 -14.47 -12.50 -0.91
C THR A 190 -14.84 -13.96 -0.98
N ILE A 191 -15.81 -14.28 -1.82
CA ILE A 191 -16.21 -15.65 -2.13
C ILE A 191 -16.18 -15.85 -3.64
N LYS A 192 -15.66 -17.00 -4.06
CA LYS A 192 -15.69 -17.47 -5.44
C LYS A 192 -16.19 -18.90 -5.46
N ILE A 193 -17.06 -19.20 -6.41
CA ILE A 193 -17.59 -20.54 -6.63
C ILE A 193 -17.37 -20.88 -8.09
N LEU A 194 -16.77 -22.02 -8.36
CA LEU A 194 -16.55 -22.55 -9.70
C LEU A 194 -17.11 -23.97 -9.74
N GLY A 195 -18.14 -24.24 -10.54
CA GLY A 195 -18.81 -25.53 -10.56
C GLY A 195 -20.25 -25.48 -11.03
N PRO A 196 -20.83 -26.63 -11.44
CA PRO A 196 -22.22 -26.72 -11.84
C PRO A 196 -23.20 -26.35 -10.71
N LYS A 197 -22.80 -26.50 -9.43
CA LYS A 197 -23.62 -26.12 -8.27
C LYS A 197 -23.54 -24.61 -7.91
N ALA A 198 -22.87 -23.78 -8.73
CA ALA A 198 -22.65 -22.37 -8.40
C ALA A 198 -23.95 -21.58 -8.20
N GLU A 199 -24.98 -21.80 -9.01
CA GLU A 199 -26.26 -21.09 -8.88
C GLU A 199 -27.05 -21.49 -7.62
N GLU A 200 -27.05 -22.78 -7.26
CA GLU A 200 -27.68 -23.30 -6.04
C GLU A 200 -26.98 -22.75 -4.80
N LEU A 201 -25.65 -22.89 -4.75
CA LEU A 201 -24.83 -22.39 -3.65
C LEU A 201 -24.93 -20.87 -3.52
N GLN A 202 -24.97 -20.13 -4.63
CA GLN A 202 -25.14 -18.67 -4.59
C GLN A 202 -26.43 -18.26 -3.86
N LYS A 203 -27.55 -18.96 -4.10
CA LYS A 203 -28.84 -18.63 -3.47
C LYS A 203 -28.77 -18.88 -1.95
N GLU A 204 -28.24 -20.02 -1.54
CA GLU A 204 -28.07 -20.38 -0.13
C GLU A 204 -27.05 -19.49 0.58
N LEU A 205 -25.96 -19.13 -0.08
CA LEU A 205 -24.96 -18.23 0.51
C LEU A 205 -25.49 -16.81 0.64
N LYS A 206 -26.31 -16.33 -0.30
CA LYS A 206 -26.98 -15.02 -0.19
C LYS A 206 -28.06 -14.99 0.90
N SER A 207 -28.68 -16.12 1.25
CA SER A 207 -29.63 -16.20 2.37
C SER A 207 -28.93 -16.19 3.73
N LYS A 208 -27.73 -16.78 3.81
CA LYS A 208 -26.93 -16.86 5.05
C LYS A 208 -25.99 -15.67 5.27
N LEU A 209 -25.57 -14.99 4.21
CA LEU A 209 -24.68 -13.82 4.26
C LEU A 209 -25.44 -12.57 3.81
N SER A 210 -25.89 -11.78 4.79
CA SER A 210 -26.67 -10.55 4.55
C SER A 210 -25.94 -9.52 3.67
N ASN A 211 -24.61 -9.47 3.80
CA ASN A 211 -23.74 -8.49 3.15
C ASN A 211 -23.04 -9.01 1.88
N LEU A 212 -23.45 -10.18 1.35
CA LEU A 212 -22.86 -10.76 0.16
C LEU A 212 -23.41 -10.09 -1.11
N LYS A 213 -22.58 -9.30 -1.78
CA LYS A 213 -22.87 -8.70 -3.08
C LYS A 213 -21.98 -9.33 -4.15
N GLY A 214 -22.59 -9.82 -5.22
CA GLY A 214 -21.87 -10.54 -6.26
C GLY A 214 -22.75 -11.01 -7.39
N GLY A 215 -22.10 -11.42 -8.46
CA GLY A 215 -22.73 -11.90 -9.68
C GLY A 215 -21.89 -12.99 -10.34
N GLY A 216 -22.55 -13.74 -11.21
CA GLY A 216 -22.00 -14.89 -11.89
C GLY A 216 -23.04 -15.44 -12.86
N LYS A 217 -22.59 -16.21 -13.85
CA LYS A 217 -23.47 -16.89 -14.81
C LYS A 217 -23.03 -18.35 -14.94
N GLY A 218 -24.00 -19.26 -14.96
CA GLY A 218 -23.75 -20.68 -15.14
C GLY A 218 -22.86 -21.26 -14.03
N SER A 219 -21.73 -21.86 -14.42
CA SER A 219 -20.82 -22.56 -13.52
C SER A 219 -19.86 -21.65 -12.73
N SER A 220 -20.11 -20.35 -12.64
CA SER A 220 -19.23 -19.43 -11.90
C SER A 220 -20.00 -18.36 -11.13
N PHE A 221 -19.54 -18.07 -9.92
CA PHE A 221 -20.01 -16.95 -9.09
C PHE A 221 -18.84 -16.28 -8.38
N GLN A 222 -18.85 -14.95 -8.34
CA GLN A 222 -17.93 -14.17 -7.53
C GLN A 222 -18.67 -13.10 -6.75
N GLY A 223 -18.36 -13.00 -5.46
CA GLY A 223 -18.96 -12.02 -4.56
C GLY A 223 -17.96 -11.43 -3.58
N LYS A 224 -18.28 -10.21 -3.15
CA LYS A 224 -17.60 -9.49 -2.08
C LYS A 224 -18.56 -9.39 -0.90
N ILE A 225 -18.03 -9.67 0.28
CA ILE A 225 -18.73 -9.57 1.56
C ILE A 225 -18.21 -8.28 2.18
N THR A 226 -19.07 -7.28 2.39
CA THR A 226 -18.62 -6.00 2.96
C THR A 226 -18.24 -6.13 4.43
N LYS A 227 -18.96 -6.98 5.16
CA LYS A 227 -18.76 -7.24 6.59
C LYS A 227 -19.44 -8.58 6.95
N PHE A 228 -18.81 -9.38 7.80
CA PHE A 228 -19.46 -10.54 8.40
C PHE A 228 -20.20 -10.13 9.68
N GLU A 229 -21.47 -10.51 9.81
CA GLU A 229 -22.20 -10.41 11.07
C GLU A 229 -21.95 -11.64 11.96
N LYS A 230 -22.29 -11.52 13.25
CA LYS A 230 -21.98 -12.53 14.26
C LYS A 230 -22.66 -13.87 13.93
N GLY A 231 -21.88 -14.94 13.80
CA GLY A 231 -22.39 -16.29 13.53
C GLY A 231 -22.59 -16.62 12.05
N GLU A 232 -22.47 -15.64 11.13
CA GLU A 232 -22.69 -15.87 9.70
C GLU A 232 -21.58 -16.75 9.10
N LEU A 233 -20.32 -16.48 9.45
CA LEU A 233 -19.19 -17.25 8.94
C LEU A 233 -19.26 -18.72 9.40
N GLU A 234 -19.56 -18.95 10.67
CA GLU A 234 -19.70 -20.31 11.22
C GLU A 234 -20.89 -21.05 10.59
N ALA A 235 -21.99 -20.36 10.30
CA ALA A 235 -23.14 -20.95 9.61
C ALA A 235 -22.80 -21.33 8.17
N VAL A 236 -21.99 -20.54 7.47
CA VAL A 236 -21.51 -20.85 6.12
C VAL A 236 -20.56 -22.03 6.12
N LEU A 237 -19.59 -22.07 7.03
CA LEU A 237 -18.64 -23.18 7.12
C LEU A 237 -19.35 -24.49 7.46
N LYS A 238 -20.27 -24.49 8.44
CA LYS A 238 -21.09 -25.68 8.75
C LYS A 238 -21.94 -26.15 7.57
N TYR A 239 -22.47 -25.23 6.78
CA TYR A 239 -23.22 -25.57 5.58
C TYR A 239 -22.33 -26.21 4.51
N LEU A 240 -21.13 -25.67 4.28
CA LEU A 240 -20.16 -26.25 3.35
C LEU A 240 -19.69 -27.62 3.82
N ASP A 241 -19.45 -27.80 5.13
CA ASP A 241 -19.11 -29.09 5.73
C ASP A 241 -20.22 -30.14 5.54
N SER A 242 -21.49 -29.74 5.59
CA SER A 242 -22.62 -30.66 5.35
C SER A 242 -22.77 -31.12 3.89
N MET A 243 -22.01 -30.49 2.98
CA MET A 243 -22.02 -30.74 1.53
C MET A 243 -20.75 -31.45 1.03
N LEU A 244 -19.80 -31.72 1.94
CA LEU A 244 -18.61 -32.56 1.74
C LEU A 244 -18.94 -34.02 2.06
#